data_AF-A0A970I312-F1
#
_entry.id   AF-A0A970I312-F1
#
_cell.length_a   1.000
_cell.length_b   1.000
_cell.length_c   1.000
_cell.angle_alpha   90.00
_cell.angle_beta   90.00
_cell.angle_gamma   90.00
#
_symmetry.space_group_name_H-M   'P 1'
#
loop_
_entity.id
_entity.type
_entity.pdbx_description
1 polymer ?
#
loop_
_entity_poly.entity_id
_entity_poly.type
_entity_poly.pdbx_seq_one_letter_code
_entity_poly.pdbx_strand_id
1 'polypeptide(L)'
;MISDNEIIKKIRKGDVRQFESLFRTFYVSLVRYASSFVKDHDTAEEIVQDVFYRIWAGRERINIKKSLSAYLFRAVRNSCLHLLEHRKVVEKHEK
;
A
#
# COMPACT_ATOMS: atom_id res chain seq x y z
N MET A 1 -2.29 -18.44 15.11
CA MET A 1 -2.11 -17.33 14.15
C MET A 1 -2.41 -17.84 12.76
N ILE A 2 -3.16 -17.08 11.95
CA ILE A 2 -3.41 -17.41 10.53
C ILE A 2 -2.15 -17.02 9.74
N SER A 3 -1.73 -17.83 8.77
CA SER A 3 -0.55 -17.54 7.94
C SER A 3 -0.87 -16.50 6.85
N ASP A 4 0.15 -15.79 6.35
CA ASP A 4 0.02 -14.83 5.24
C ASP A 4 -0.73 -15.44 4.04
N ASN A 5 -0.41 -16.69 3.68
CA ASN A 5 -1.06 -17.41 2.58
C ASN A 5 -2.56 -17.57 2.78
N GLU A 6 -3.00 -17.88 4.00
CA GLU A 6 -4.43 -18.02 4.32
C GLU A 6 -5.14 -16.66 4.33
N ILE A 7 -4.48 -15.59 4.81
CA ILE A 7 -4.99 -14.21 4.72
C ILE A 7 -5.21 -13.84 3.25
N ILE A 8 -4.21 -14.06 2.39
CA ILE A 8 -4.29 -13.75 0.96
C ILE A 8 -5.40 -14.57 0.31
N LYS A 9 -5.51 -15.87 0.60
CA LYS A 9 -6.55 -16.74 0.04
C LYS A 9 -7.97 -16.24 0.37
N LYS A 10 -8.20 -15.78 1.59
CA LYS A 10 -9.47 -15.18 2.01
C LYS A 10 -9.75 -13.87 1.27
N ILE A 11 -8.77 -12.97 1.19
CA ILE A 11 -8.88 -11.70 0.46
C ILE A 11 -9.20 -11.95 -1.03
N ARG A 12 -8.54 -12.94 -1.66
CA ARG A 12 -8.80 -13.35 -3.06
C ARG A 12 -10.25 -13.81 -3.27
N LYS A 13 -10.87 -14.42 -2.27
CA LYS A 13 -12.27 -14.85 -2.29
C LYS A 13 -13.26 -13.72 -1.95
N GLY A 14 -12.79 -12.49 -1.75
CA GLY A 14 -13.63 -11.34 -1.42
C GLY A 14 -14.01 -11.24 0.05
N ASP A 15 -13.26 -11.85 0.97
CA ASP A 15 -13.47 -11.67 2.41
C ASP A 15 -13.09 -10.24 2.84
N VAL A 16 -14.10 -9.36 2.88
CA VAL A 16 -13.96 -7.95 3.27
C VAL A 16 -13.46 -7.81 4.70
N ARG A 17 -13.88 -8.69 5.62
CA ARG A 17 -13.48 -8.61 7.03
C ARG A 17 -12.00 -8.92 7.20
N GLN A 18 -11.50 -9.91 6.46
CA GLN A 18 -10.08 -10.23 6.46
C GLN A 18 -9.24 -9.09 5.87
N PHE A 19 -9.75 -8.42 4.83
CA PHE A 19 -9.11 -7.26 4.23
C PHE A 19 -9.10 -6.05 5.17
N GLU A 20 -10.22 -5.75 5.83
CA GLU A 20 -10.32 -4.68 6.82
C GLU A 20 -9.37 -4.92 8.00
N SER A 21 -9.29 -6.16 8.50
CA SER A 21 -8.34 -6.55 9.54
C SER A 21 -6.89 -6.30 9.13
N LEU A 22 -6.53 -6.65 7.89
CA LEU A 22 -5.21 -6.35 7.33
C LEU A 22 -4.95 -4.85 7.25
N PHE A 23 -5.92 -4.08 6.75
CA PHE A 23 -5.84 -2.62 6.67
C PHE A 23 -5.55 -2.01 8.03
N ARG A 24 -6.40 -2.29 9.03
CA ARG A 24 -6.26 -1.74 10.39
C ARG A 24 -4.92 -2.10 11.04
N THR A 25 -4.43 -3.31 10.78
CA THR A 25 -3.15 -3.79 11.34
C THR A 25 -1.95 -3.01 10.80
N PHE A 26 -1.95 -2.67 9.51
CA PHE A 26 -0.80 -2.07 8.85
C PHE A 26 -0.91 -0.56 8.62
N TYR A 27 -2.11 0.01 8.65
CA TYR A 27 -2.36 1.40 8.26
C TYR A 27 -1.41 2.39 8.93
N VAL A 28 -1.42 2.43 10.27
CA VAL A 28 -0.60 3.40 11.04
C VAL A 28 0.90 3.25 10.73
N SER A 29 1.40 2.01 10.64
CA SER A 29 2.81 1.75 10.35
C SER A 29 3.18 2.13 8.93
N LEU A 30 2.30 1.89 7.95
CA LEU A 30 2.54 2.24 6.55
C LEU A 30 2.43 3.75 6.32
N VAL A 31 1.50 4.45 6.99
CA VAL A 31 1.39 5.91 6.92
C VAL A 31 2.65 6.55 7.49
N ARG A 32 3.09 6.14 8.69
CA ARG A 32 4.36 6.61 9.27
C ARG A 32 5.55 6.36 8.35
N TYR A 33 5.60 5.19 7.72
CA TYR A 33 6.64 4.86 6.77
C TYR A 33 6.58 5.77 5.53
N ALA A 34 5.41 5.96 4.92
CA ALA A 34 5.19 6.82 3.77
C ALA A 34 5.55 8.29 4.08
N SER A 35 5.17 8.80 5.24
CA SER A 35 5.49 10.17 5.69
C SER A 35 7.00 10.42 5.75
N SER A 36 7.82 9.41 6.01
CA SER A 36 9.29 9.55 5.98
C SER A 36 9.85 9.86 4.58
N PHE A 37 9.11 9.55 3.51
CA PHE A 37 9.48 9.86 2.12
C PHE A 37 8.87 11.16 1.64
N VAL A 38 7.56 11.33 1.80
CA VAL A 38 6.81 12.45 1.19
C VAL A 38 6.76 13.69 2.05
N LYS A 39 7.13 13.59 3.34
CA LYS A 39 7.16 14.68 4.34
C LYS A 39 5.83 15.43 4.49
N ASP A 40 4.74 14.77 4.14
CA ASP A 40 3.38 15.29 4.23
C ASP A 40 2.45 14.17 4.71
N HIS A 41 1.66 14.44 5.74
CA HIS A 41 0.84 13.41 6.37
C HIS A 41 -0.34 13.01 5.49
N ASP A 42 -1.05 14.00 4.95
CA ASP A 42 -2.24 13.78 4.12
C ASP A 42 -1.89 13.03 2.83
N THR A 43 -0.79 13.44 2.16
CA THR A 43 -0.23 12.70 1.01
C THR A 43 0.12 11.26 1.40
N ALA A 44 0.69 11.04 2.59
CA ALA A 44 1.06 9.70 3.04
C ALA A 44 -0.18 8.82 3.28
N GLU A 45 -1.24 9.38 3.86
CA GLU A 45 -2.53 8.70 4.00
C GLU A 45 -3.12 8.32 2.64
N GLU A 46 -3.17 9.27 1.70
CA GLU A 46 -3.68 9.05 0.35
C GLU A 46 -2.92 7.92 -0.37
N ILE A 47 -1.60 7.91 -0.30
CA ILE A 47 -0.77 6.85 -0.86
C ILE A 47 -1.13 5.48 -0.26
N VAL A 48 -1.27 5.39 1.05
CA VAL A 48 -1.59 4.14 1.72
C VAL A 48 -2.98 3.67 1.33
N GLN A 49 -3.97 4.57 1.34
CA GLN A 49 -5.35 4.27 0.93
C GLN A 49 -5.41 3.77 -0.52
N ASP A 50 -4.72 4.43 -1.44
CA ASP A 50 -4.65 4.03 -2.84
C ASP A 50 -3.94 2.67 -3.04
N VAL A 51 -2.85 2.40 -2.30
CA VAL A 51 -2.22 1.08 -2.30
C VAL A 51 -3.22 -0.01 -1.88
N PHE A 52 -3.96 0.20 -0.80
CA PHE A 52 -4.98 -0.76 -0.35
C PHE A 52 -6.13 -0.88 -1.36
N TYR A 53 -6.60 0.24 -1.94
CA TYR A 53 -7.61 0.22 -2.99
C TYR A 53 -7.18 -0.62 -4.19
N ARG A 54 -5.95 -0.42 -4.71
CA ARG A 54 -5.40 -1.21 -5.82
C ARG A 54 -5.28 -2.70 -5.46
N ILE A 55 -4.90 -3.00 -4.21
CA ILE A 55 -4.85 -4.39 -3.71
C ILE A 55 -6.24 -5.01 -3.73
N TRP A 56 -7.26 -4.31 -3.24
CA TRP A 56 -8.62 -4.80 -3.24
C TRP A 56 -9.17 -4.95 -4.66
N ALA A 57 -9.02 -3.95 -5.52
CA ALA A 57 -9.47 -3.97 -6.90
C ALA A 57 -8.80 -5.10 -7.71
N GLY A 58 -7.51 -5.37 -7.45
CA GLY A 58 -6.73 -6.43 -8.08
C GLY A 58 -6.71 -7.77 -7.32
N ARG A 59 -7.51 -7.93 -6.26
CA ARG A 59 -7.38 -9.02 -5.28
C ARG A 59 -7.29 -10.40 -5.90
N GLU A 60 -8.09 -10.71 -6.92
CA GLU A 60 -8.14 -12.03 -7.57
C GLU A 60 -6.81 -12.43 -8.22
N ARG A 61 -6.04 -11.44 -8.69
CA ARG A 61 -4.76 -11.60 -9.40
C ARG A 61 -3.54 -11.48 -8.51
N ILE A 62 -3.71 -11.05 -7.25
CA ILE A 62 -2.58 -10.88 -6.33
C ILE A 62 -1.94 -12.23 -6.03
N ASN A 63 -0.61 -12.27 -6.16
CA ASN A 63 0.22 -13.44 -5.88
C ASN A 63 1.43 -13.03 -5.03
N ILE A 64 1.27 -13.07 -3.72
CA ILE A 64 2.33 -12.77 -2.76
C ILE A 64 2.96 -14.10 -2.34
N LYS A 65 4.16 -14.38 -2.84
CA LYS A 65 4.87 -15.65 -2.61
C LYS A 65 5.76 -15.68 -1.37
N LYS A 66 6.03 -14.51 -0.78
CA LYS A 66 6.90 -14.34 0.39
C LYS A 66 6.08 -13.79 1.56
N SER A 67 6.47 -12.63 2.07
CA SER A 67 5.83 -11.97 3.20
C SER A 67 4.83 -10.92 2.71
N LEU A 68 3.63 -10.94 3.29
CA LEU A 68 2.58 -9.94 3.07
C LEU A 68 3.04 -8.56 3.54
N SER A 69 3.69 -8.46 4.70
CA SER A 69 4.24 -7.19 5.20
C SER A 69 5.28 -6.64 4.24
N ALA A 70 6.25 -7.45 3.80
CA ALA A 70 7.29 -7.01 2.85
C ALA A 70 6.67 -6.50 1.53
N TYR A 71 5.61 -7.15 1.05
CA TYR A 71 4.87 -6.68 -0.12
C TYR A 71 4.22 -5.30 0.11
N LEU A 72 3.53 -5.10 1.24
CA LEU A 72 2.85 -3.85 1.56
C LEU A 72 3.84 -2.68 1.68
N PHE A 73 4.92 -2.85 2.43
CA PHE A 73 5.96 -1.82 2.58
C PHE A 73 6.60 -1.47 1.23
N ARG A 74 6.84 -2.48 0.38
CA ARG A 74 7.37 -2.24 -0.98
C ARG A 74 6.39 -1.48 -1.86
N ALA A 75 5.11 -1.84 -1.83
CA ALA A 75 4.07 -1.16 -2.61
C ALA A 75 3.92 0.32 -2.22
N VAL A 76 3.94 0.61 -0.92
CA VAL A 76 3.91 1.98 -0.39
C VAL A 76 5.17 2.74 -0.79
N ARG A 77 6.37 2.17 -0.59
CA ARG A 77 7.63 2.80 -1.01
C ARG A 77 7.61 3.16 -2.49
N ASN A 78 7.20 2.23 -3.35
CA ASN A 78 7.15 2.46 -4.79
C ASN A 78 6.20 3.61 -5.15
N SER A 79 5.05 3.69 -4.47
CA SER A 79 4.07 4.76 -4.69
C SER A 79 4.60 6.12 -4.24
N CYS A 80 5.30 6.18 -3.10
CA CYS A 80 6.01 7.40 -2.67
C CYS A 80 7.06 7.85 -3.69
N LEU A 81 7.90 6.92 -4.16
CA LEU A 81 8.95 7.25 -5.14
C LEU A 81 8.37 7.75 -6.46
N HIS A 82 7.33 7.08 -6.97
CA HIS A 82 6.63 7.49 -8.19
C HIS A 82 6.06 8.91 -8.06
N LEU A 83 5.43 9.24 -6.92
CA LEU A 83 4.92 10.59 -6.68
C LEU A 83 6.05 11.63 -6.67
N LEU A 84 7.16 11.33 -6.00
CA LEU A 84 8.31 12.25 -5.92
C LEU A 84 8.98 12.45 -7.29
N GLU A 85 9.06 11.40 -8.11
CA GLU A 85 9.53 11.51 -9.50
C GLU A 85 8.60 12.39 -10.33
N HIS A 86 7.29 12.21 -10.21
CA HIS A 86 6.30 13.04 -10.89
C HIS A 86 6.39 14.52 -10.49
N ARG A 87 6.49 14.82 -9.17
CA ARG A 87 6.64 16.19 -8.66
C ARG A 87 7.89 16.87 -9.26
N LYS A 88 9.02 16.16 -9.35
CA LYS A 88 10.26 16.68 -9.95
C LYS A 88 10.13 17.02 -11.43
N VAL A 89 9.32 16.26 -12.18
CA VAL A 89 9.08 16.52 -13.61
C VAL A 89 8.22 17.78 -13.76
N VAL A 90 7.15 17.91 -12.98
CA VAL A 90 6.27 19.09 -13.00
C VAL A 90 7.05 20.36 -12.65
N GLU A 91 7.84 20.35 -11.57
CA GLU A 91 8.68 21.49 -11.16
C GLU A 91 9.71 21.94 -12.22
N LYS A 92 10.14 21.03 -13.12
CA LYS A 92 11.07 21.35 -14.21
C LYS A 92 10.41 21.98 -15.43
N HIS A 93 9.12 21.75 -15.64
CA HIS A 93 8.37 22.31 -16.77
C HIS A 93 7.70 23.65 -16.44
N GLU A 94 7.57 23.98 -15.16
CA GLU A 94 7.05 25.27 -14.68
C GLU A 94 8.14 26.36 -14.53
N LYS A 95 9.41 26.04 -14.82
CA LYS A 95 10.53 26.99 -14.86
C LYS A 95 10.99 27.24 -16.30
#